data_AF-A0A9P6LRD3-F1
#
_entry.id   AF-A0A9P6LRD3-F1
#
_cell.length_a   1.000
_cell.length_b   1.000
_cell.length_c   1.000
_cell.angle_alpha   90.00
_cell.angle_beta   90.00
_cell.angle_gamma   90.00
#
_symmetry.space_group_name_H-M   'P 1'
#
loop_
_entity.id
_entity.type
_entity.pdbx_description
1 polymer ?
#
loop_
_entity_poly.entity_id
_entity_poly.type
_entity_poly.pdbx_seq_one_letter_code
_entity_poly.pdbx_strand_id
1 'polypeptide(L)'
;MTPPCVVFDASELPRRVQADLKGKKRKLEGGADVNLSKCALRVMTQYRCMVENPEVRDSRVGCWPVQRFFRQCQDKKGTFTVETTAWEGPSAAAKVDSKGSQATPDKEVGKGKGQVGVGEQRTYQQWSQAWGEE
;
A
#
# COMPACT_ATOMS: atom_id res chain seq x y z
N MET A 1 -19.21 17.34 -7.82
CA MET A 1 -19.00 17.55 -6.37
C MET A 1 -18.33 16.30 -5.80
N THR A 2 -17.29 16.44 -4.99
CA THR A 2 -16.62 15.30 -4.34
C THR A 2 -17.52 14.74 -3.24
N PRO A 3 -17.71 13.41 -3.14
CA PRO A 3 -18.52 12.83 -2.08
C PRO A 3 -17.90 13.12 -0.69
N PRO A 4 -18.69 13.23 0.38
CA PRO A 4 -18.18 13.39 1.73
C PRO A 4 -17.26 12.23 2.11
N CYS A 5 -15.99 12.53 2.41
CA CYS A 5 -15.04 11.55 2.93
C CYS A 5 -15.12 11.56 4.47
N VAL A 6 -15.56 10.46 5.06
CA VAL A 6 -15.58 10.30 6.52
C VAL A 6 -14.22 9.80 6.97
N VAL A 7 -13.56 10.55 7.85
CA VAL A 7 -12.29 10.16 8.47
C VAL A 7 -12.56 9.18 9.62
N PHE A 8 -11.69 8.19 9.78
CA PHE A 8 -11.75 7.22 10.87
C PHE A 8 -10.40 6.59 11.15
N ASP A 9 -10.25 6.03 12.35
CA ASP A 9 -9.01 5.38 12.77
C ASP A 9 -8.78 4.07 12.01
N ALA A 10 -7.52 3.75 11.70
CA ALA A 10 -7.16 2.55 10.96
C ALA A 10 -7.60 1.25 11.67
N SER A 11 -7.72 1.24 12.99
CA SER A 11 -8.21 0.10 13.76
C SER A 11 -9.68 -0.23 13.49
N GLU A 12 -10.49 0.73 13.03
CA GLU A 12 -11.89 0.50 12.66
C GLU A 12 -12.07 -0.11 11.27
N LEU A 13 -11.00 -0.21 10.47
CA LEU A 13 -11.05 -0.69 9.09
C LEU A 13 -11.72 -2.08 8.94
N PRO A 14 -11.45 -3.10 9.79
CA PRO A 14 -12.12 -4.39 9.72
C PRO A 14 -13.64 -4.33 9.94
N ARG A 15 -14.13 -3.32 10.67
CA ARG A 15 -15.57 -3.09 10.87
C ARG A 15 -16.17 -2.32 9.70
N ARG A 16 -15.51 -1.26 9.23
CA ARG A 16 -15.99 -0.37 8.15
C ARG A 16 -16.11 -1.11 6.82
N VAL A 17 -15.18 -2.01 6.52
CA VAL A 17 -15.18 -2.78 5.26
C VAL A 17 -16.40 -3.69 5.10
N GLN A 18 -17.08 -4.02 6.21
CA GLN A 18 -18.28 -4.85 6.18
C GLN A 18 -19.45 -4.15 5.47
N ALA A 19 -19.41 -2.83 5.30
CA ALA A 19 -20.44 -2.08 4.58
C ALA A 19 -20.02 -1.79 3.12
N ASP A 20 -20.99 -1.77 2.22
CA ASP A 20 -20.81 -1.24 0.87
C ASP A 20 -20.91 0.29 0.84
N LEU A 21 -20.69 0.89 -0.33
CA LEU A 21 -20.75 2.36 -0.50
C LEU A 21 -22.12 2.96 -0.19
N LYS A 22 -23.18 2.14 -0.08
CA LYS A 22 -24.53 2.54 0.29
C LYS A 22 -24.82 2.28 1.78
N GLY A 23 -23.82 1.88 2.57
CA GLY A 23 -23.95 1.53 3.97
C GLY A 23 -24.58 0.17 4.25
N LYS A 24 -24.87 -0.64 3.22
CA LYS A 24 -25.46 -1.98 3.40
C LYS A 24 -24.37 -3.00 3.70
N LYS A 25 -24.65 -3.94 4.61
CA LYS A 25 -23.72 -5.05 4.90
C LYS A 25 -23.42 -5.84 3.62
N ARG A 26 -22.13 -6.01 3.32
CA ARG A 26 -21.61 -6.86 2.26
C ARG A 26 -21.93 -8.30 2.57
N LYS A 27 -22.31 -9.04 1.52
CA LYS A 27 -22.59 -10.47 1.62
C LYS A 27 -21.46 -11.20 0.94
N LEU A 28 -20.73 -12.04 1.68
CA LEU A 28 -19.78 -12.97 1.07
C LEU A 28 -20.49 -14.25 0.64
N GLU A 29 -19.83 -14.99 -0.23
CA GLU A 29 -20.16 -16.40 -0.45
C GLU A 29 -20.07 -17.15 0.89
N GLY A 30 -21.13 -17.89 1.23
CA GLY A 30 -21.27 -18.55 2.53
C GLY A 30 -21.73 -17.67 3.70
N GLY A 31 -22.03 -16.38 3.48
CA GLY A 31 -22.63 -15.51 4.52
C GLY A 31 -21.66 -15.05 5.63
N ALA A 32 -20.36 -15.34 5.49
CA ALA A 32 -19.33 -14.90 6.41
C ALA A 32 -19.06 -13.38 6.30
N ASP A 33 -18.37 -12.82 7.28
CA ASP A 33 -17.88 -11.44 7.27
C ASP A 33 -16.55 -11.32 6.50
N VAL A 34 -16.27 -10.13 5.96
CA VAL A 34 -15.01 -9.83 5.26
C VAL A 34 -13.84 -10.02 6.22
N ASN A 35 -12.89 -10.87 5.85
CA ASN A 35 -11.62 -11.01 6.57
C ASN A 35 -10.48 -10.43 5.70
N LEU A 36 -10.01 -9.23 6.05
CA LEU A 36 -8.97 -8.52 5.30
C LEU A 36 -7.67 -9.33 5.16
N SER A 37 -7.29 -10.09 6.19
CA SER A 37 -6.07 -10.90 6.18
C SER A 37 -6.10 -12.03 5.16
N LYS A 38 -7.29 -12.52 4.80
CA LYS A 38 -7.49 -13.57 3.78
C LYS A 38 -7.54 -13.01 2.36
N CYS A 39 -7.75 -11.70 2.21
CA CYS A 39 -7.75 -11.04 0.90
C CYS A 39 -6.34 -10.90 0.34
N ALA A 40 -6.22 -10.89 -0.98
CA ALA A 40 -4.93 -10.73 -1.65
C ALA A 40 -4.33 -9.35 -1.35
N LEU A 41 -3.10 -9.33 -0.81
CA LEU A 41 -2.35 -8.10 -0.58
C LEU A 41 -1.67 -7.66 -1.88
N ARG A 42 -1.87 -6.40 -2.27
CA ARG A 42 -1.27 -5.74 -3.42
C ARG A 42 -0.51 -4.50 -2.93
N VAL A 43 0.59 -4.19 -3.62
CA VAL A 43 1.39 -2.99 -3.37
C VAL A 43 1.37 -2.10 -4.59
N MET A 44 1.35 -0.80 -4.38
CA MET A 44 1.56 0.21 -5.41
C MET A 44 2.56 1.24 -4.89
N THR A 45 3.62 1.47 -5.65
CA THR A 45 4.57 2.56 -5.36
C THR A 45 4.04 3.84 -5.98
N GLN A 46 3.75 4.82 -5.14
CA GLN A 46 3.47 6.20 -5.56
C GLN A 46 4.68 7.08 -5.27
N TYR A 47 4.66 8.33 -5.75
CA TYR A 47 5.66 9.33 -5.43
C TYR A 47 4.98 10.52 -4.80
N ARG A 48 5.51 10.99 -3.66
CA ARG A 48 5.14 12.30 -3.12
C ARG A 48 6.24 13.27 -3.49
N CYS A 49 5.86 14.35 -4.14
CA CYS A 49 6.77 15.41 -4.52
C CYS A 49 6.52 16.66 -3.67
N MET A 50 7.58 17.31 -3.21
CA MET A 50 7.54 18.57 -2.49
C MET A 50 8.58 19.52 -3.08
N VAL A 51 8.26 20.81 -3.11
CA VAL A 51 9.24 21.85 -3.46
C VAL A 51 10.13 22.05 -2.24
N GLU A 52 11.45 21.95 -2.41
CA GLU A 52 12.41 22.01 -1.29
C GLU A 52 12.36 23.36 -0.58
N ASN A 53 12.33 24.46 -1.35
CA ASN A 53 12.24 25.83 -0.85
C ASN A 53 11.13 26.57 -1.61
N PRO A 54 9.87 26.56 -1.15
CA PRO A 54 8.75 27.13 -1.91
C PRO A 54 8.85 28.65 -2.11
N GLU A 55 9.60 29.36 -1.26
CA GLU A 55 9.81 30.82 -1.34
C GLU A 55 10.81 31.23 -2.44
N VAL A 56 11.64 30.30 -2.92
CA VAL A 56 12.68 30.58 -3.93
C VAL A 56 12.13 30.25 -5.31
N ARG A 57 12.22 31.21 -6.25
CA ARG A 57 11.84 30.99 -7.65
C ARG A 57 12.71 29.87 -8.25
N ASP A 58 12.09 28.97 -9.01
CA ASP A 58 12.75 27.83 -9.66
C ASP A 58 13.43 26.84 -8.70
N SER A 59 12.94 26.78 -7.46
CA SER A 59 13.38 25.81 -6.47
C SER A 59 13.15 24.36 -6.90
N ARG A 60 14.02 23.47 -6.44
CA ARG A 60 14.03 22.06 -6.83
C ARG A 60 12.81 21.33 -6.27
N VAL A 61 12.25 20.44 -7.09
CA VAL A 61 11.22 19.48 -6.66
C VAL A 61 11.90 18.16 -6.29
N GLY A 62 11.80 17.79 -5.01
CA GLY A 62 12.19 16.47 -4.52
C GLY A 62 11.00 15.52 -4.54
N CYS A 63 11.18 14.29 -5.03
CA CYS A 63 10.15 13.26 -5.02
C CYS A 63 10.64 12.01 -4.30
N TRP A 64 9.83 11.47 -3.39
CA TRP A 64 10.16 10.29 -2.60
C TRP A 64 9.12 9.18 -2.83
N PRO A 65 9.55 7.90 -2.94
CA PRO A 65 8.65 6.79 -3.15
C PRO A 65 7.85 6.50 -1.87
N VAL A 66 6.54 6.34 -2.01
CA VAL A 66 5.60 5.98 -0.95
C VAL A 66 4.93 4.67 -1.35
N GLN A 67 5.11 3.62 -0.54
CA GLN A 67 4.41 2.36 -0.75
C GLN A 67 3.00 2.45 -0.21
N ARG A 68 2.01 2.13 -1.03
CA ARG A 68 0.62 1.96 -0.63
C ARG A 68 0.22 0.50 -0.72
N PHE A 69 -0.50 0.03 0.29
CA PHE A 69 -0.95 -1.34 0.41
C PHE A 69 -2.46 -1.42 0.19
N PHE A 70 -2.89 -2.46 -0.53
CA PHE A 70 -4.30 -2.68 -0.85
C PHE A 70 -4.68 -4.13 -0.65
N ARG A 71 -5.84 -4.37 -0.02
CA ARG A 71 -6.47 -5.69 0.02
C ARG A 71 -7.52 -5.79 -1.07
N GLN A 72 -7.33 -6.74 -1.98
CA GLN A 72 -8.32 -7.10 -2.99
C GLN A 72 -9.18 -8.25 -2.46
N CYS A 73 -10.44 -7.94 -2.16
CA CYS A 73 -11.43 -8.84 -1.58
C CYS A 73 -12.55 -9.13 -2.57
N GLN A 74 -13.34 -10.17 -2.32
CA GLN A 74 -14.48 -10.55 -3.14
C GLN A 74 -15.76 -10.64 -2.29
N ASP A 75 -16.84 -10.08 -2.78
CA ASP A 75 -18.20 -10.26 -2.27
C ASP A 75 -19.14 -10.77 -3.37
N LYS A 76 -20.42 -10.96 -3.05
CA LYS A 76 -21.44 -11.43 -4.00
C LYS A 76 -21.64 -10.53 -5.23
N LYS A 77 -21.29 -9.24 -5.13
CA LYS A 77 -21.44 -8.27 -6.23
C LYS A 77 -20.17 -8.16 -7.07
N GLY A 78 -19.05 -8.71 -6.60
CA GLY A 78 -17.79 -8.78 -7.35
C GLY A 78 -16.57 -8.51 -6.49
N THR A 79 -15.48 -8.17 -7.16
CA THR A 79 -14.21 -7.82 -6.52
C THR A 79 -14.21 -6.36 -6.10
N PHE A 80 -13.69 -6.08 -4.90
CA PHE A 80 -13.48 -4.72 -4.41
C PHE A 80 -12.09 -4.58 -3.79
N THR A 81 -11.58 -3.35 -3.78
CA THR A 81 -10.24 -3.03 -3.29
C THR A 81 -10.36 -2.07 -2.12
N VAL A 82 -9.58 -2.30 -1.08
CA VAL A 82 -9.51 -1.47 0.12
C VAL A 82 -8.06 -1.05 0.32
N GLU A 83 -7.82 0.25 0.46
CA GLU A 83 -6.50 0.73 0.89
C GLU A 83 -6.28 0.35 2.36
N THR A 84 -5.19 -0.36 2.63
CA THR A 84 -4.82 -0.85 3.97
C THR A 84 -3.46 -0.32 4.42
N THR A 85 -2.93 0.73 3.79
CA THR A 85 -1.58 1.27 4.08
C THR A 85 -1.35 1.57 5.57
N ALA A 86 -2.32 2.21 6.24
CA ALA A 86 -2.24 2.51 7.67
C ALA A 86 -2.51 1.29 8.56
N TRP A 87 -3.19 0.26 8.03
CA TRP A 87 -3.58 -0.94 8.77
C TRP A 87 -2.51 -2.05 8.77
N GLU A 88 -1.76 -2.22 7.68
CA GLU A 88 -0.75 -3.29 7.59
C GLU A 88 0.52 -3.02 8.43
N GLY A 89 0.75 -1.77 8.82
CA GLY A 89 1.94 -1.33 9.56
C GLY A 89 3.26 -1.48 8.78
N PRO A 90 4.42 -1.24 9.43
CA PRO A 90 5.74 -1.26 8.78
C PRO A 90 6.21 -2.64 8.33
N SER A 91 5.64 -3.71 8.89
CA SER A 91 5.97 -5.09 8.51
C SER A 91 5.36 -5.55 7.17
N ALA A 92 4.46 -4.75 6.58
CA ALA A 92 3.73 -5.09 5.38
C ALA A 92 4.64 -5.28 4.15
N ALA A 93 5.66 -4.45 4.03
CA ALA A 93 6.60 -4.47 2.92
C ALA A 93 7.32 -5.83 2.78
N ALA A 94 7.65 -6.47 3.91
CA ALA A 94 8.31 -7.78 3.92
C ALA A 94 7.42 -8.93 3.42
N LYS A 95 6.09 -8.79 3.50
CA LYS A 95 5.13 -9.84 3.11
C LYS A 95 4.86 -9.90 1.62
N VAL A 96 5.13 -8.81 0.90
CA VAL A 96 4.85 -8.71 -0.54
C VAL A 96 5.93 -9.38 -1.37
N ASP A 97 7.18 -9.37 -0.87
CA ASP A 97 8.36 -9.91 -1.57
C ASP A 97 8.30 -11.44 -1.76
N SER A 98 7.61 -12.16 -0.87
CA SER A 98 7.57 -13.64 -0.88
C SER A 98 6.64 -14.26 -1.94
N LYS A 99 5.89 -13.47 -2.72
CA LYS A 99 4.95 -13.99 -3.74
C LYS A 99 5.09 -13.33 -5.12
N GLY A 100 6.16 -12.56 -5.34
CA GLY A 100 6.42 -11.83 -6.59
C GLY A 100 7.72 -12.28 -7.26
N SER A 101 7.88 -13.56 -7.60
CA SER A 101 8.89 -14.00 -8.55
C SER A 101 8.47 -15.29 -9.23
N GLN A 102 7.86 -15.15 -10.40
CA GLN A 102 7.98 -16.15 -11.46
C GLN A 102 8.15 -15.40 -12.79
N ALA A 103 9.29 -14.72 -12.91
CA ALA A 103 9.90 -14.44 -14.19
C ALA A 103 10.99 -15.49 -14.39
N THR A 104 10.82 -16.33 -15.41
CA THR A 104 11.82 -17.29 -15.88
C THR A 104 13.08 -16.53 -16.33
N PRO A 105 14.27 -16.82 -15.81
CA PRO A 105 15.48 -16.24 -16.35
C PRO A 105 15.88 -17.04 -17.60
N ASP A 106 15.85 -16.37 -18.74
CA ASP A 106 16.53 -16.83 -19.94
C ASP A 106 18.04 -16.85 -19.70
N LYS A 107 18.67 -17.89 -20.22
CA LYS A 107 20.03 -18.32 -19.92
C LYS A 107 20.99 -17.54 -20.80
N GLU A 108 21.72 -16.57 -20.24
CA GLU A 108 22.92 -16.04 -20.90
C GLU A 108 24.14 -16.09 -19.98
N VAL A 109 25.16 -16.79 -20.48
CA VAL A 109 26.45 -17.06 -19.85
C VAL A 109 27.35 -15.85 -20.05
N GLY A 110 27.76 -15.19 -18.96
CA GLY A 110 28.73 -14.10 -19.00
C GLY A 110 29.50 -13.99 -17.68
N LYS A 111 30.71 -14.55 -17.66
CA LYS A 111 31.61 -14.66 -16.50
C LYS A 111 32.33 -13.32 -16.26
N GLY A 112 32.01 -12.62 -15.17
CA GLY A 112 32.71 -11.40 -14.75
C GLY A 112 32.77 -11.26 -13.23
N LYS A 113 33.97 -11.38 -12.65
CA LYS A 113 34.26 -11.15 -11.22
C LYS A 113 34.23 -9.65 -10.92
N GLY A 114 33.52 -9.22 -9.88
CA GLY A 114 33.50 -7.86 -9.36
C GLY A 114 32.89 -7.82 -7.96
N GLN A 115 33.36 -6.91 -7.11
CA GLN A 115 33.39 -7.01 -5.65
C GLN A 115 32.09 -6.65 -4.91
N VAL A 116 32.09 -7.09 -3.65
CA VAL A 116 31.24 -6.77 -2.50
C VAL A 116 30.89 -5.27 -2.41
N GLY A 117 29.60 -4.97 -2.18
CA GLY A 117 29.11 -3.63 -1.84
C GLY A 117 27.87 -3.72 -0.96
N VAL A 118 27.96 -3.07 0.19
CA VAL A 118 27.09 -3.14 1.38
C VAL A 118 25.63 -2.78 1.07
N GLY A 119 24.70 -3.56 1.63
CA GLY A 119 23.26 -3.35 1.52
C GLY A 119 22.80 -2.08 2.22
N GLU A 120 22.49 -1.05 1.44
CA GLU A 120 21.76 0.11 1.92
C GLU A 120 20.28 -0.27 2.07
N GLN A 121 19.89 -0.60 3.30
CA GLN A 121 18.49 -0.77 3.66
C GLN A 121 17.79 0.58 3.51
N ARG A 122 17.20 0.81 2.33
CA ARG A 122 16.41 1.99 2.00
C ARG A 122 15.22 2.04 2.96
N THR A 123 15.33 2.82 4.02
CA THR A 123 14.28 3.03 5.00
C THR A 123 13.10 3.73 4.31
N TYR A 124 12.05 2.97 4.01
CA TYR A 124 10.80 3.51 3.50
C TYR A 124 10.10 4.25 4.64
N GLN A 125 10.09 5.58 4.57
CA GLN A 125 9.35 6.41 5.53
C GLN A 125 7.85 6.17 5.35
N GLN A 126 7.26 5.38 6.25
CA GLN A 126 5.83 5.15 6.32
C GLN A 126 5.17 6.30 7.09
N TRP A 127 4.44 7.14 6.37
CA TRP A 127 3.99 8.44 6.86
C TRP A 127 2.68 8.42 7.68
N SER A 128 2.19 7.25 8.09
CA SER A 128 0.96 7.18 8.91
C SER A 128 1.09 7.83 10.29
N GLN A 129 2.27 8.33 10.67
CA GLN A 129 2.54 8.97 11.96
C GLN A 129 2.48 10.52 11.96
N ALA A 130 2.25 11.19 10.83
CA ALA A 130 2.28 12.67 10.79
C ALA A 130 0.91 13.36 10.95
N TRP A 131 -0.13 12.64 11.40
CA TRP A 131 -1.46 13.21 11.65
C TRP A 131 -1.75 13.40 13.15
N GLY A 132 -0.72 13.65 13.95
CA GLY A 132 -0.87 13.93 15.37
C GLY A 132 0.18 14.95 15.79
N GLU A 133 -0.10 16.21 15.52
CA GLU A 133 0.32 17.39 16.29
C GLU A 133 -0.23 18.63 15.57
N GLU A 134 -1.45 19.01 15.93
CA GLU A 134 -1.86 20.42 16.10
C GLU A 134 -3.01 20.52 17.10
#